data_AF-A0A1D7UY25-F1
#
_entry.id   AF-A0A1D7UY25-F1
#
_cell.length_a   1.000
_cell.length_b   1.000
_cell.length_c   1.000
_cell.angle_alpha   90.00
_cell.angle_beta   90.00
_cell.angle_gamma   90.00
#
_symmetry.space_group_name_H-M   'P 1'
#
loop_
_entity.id
_entity.type
_entity.pdbx_description
1 polymer ?
#
loop_
_entity_poly.entity_id
_entity_poly.type
_entity_poly.pdbx_seq_one_letter_code
_entity_poly.pdbx_strand_id
1 'polypeptide(L)'
;MQIRRITSVLFLILASSISSSCSFFKSDCRKTNSCPVTFMVGFGSGTDLNGEHLAERVPKGARILVLVDYDGEIQNARGKYGSLYTKCLWNGKEVFLSSNDLSYNKKIRVFTKSGILLQEKPDPNSKLIGELSYNTSVRLIDEIEPSHDLRAFIKVTNGILSGWAKRDHFTDGDYDAGFYRKPLKALLENFSLSVKDEENQFNLAWKGIDFQSVECKLRETICFVSMKFGKATYGEPQEAILFEIKSEEKAGPEFLCEIRKIDVIDSFQFIEGDLLSPFAYCERTMNADLELENSFE
;
A
#
# COMPACT_ATOMS: atom_id res chain seq x y z
N MET A 1 48.33 8.29 74.48
CA MET A 1 48.17 8.09 73.03
C MET A 1 48.52 6.64 72.70
N GLN A 2 47.53 5.74 72.75
CA GLN A 2 47.67 4.32 72.37
C GLN A 2 46.30 3.63 72.52
N ILE A 3 45.69 3.22 71.41
CA ILE A 3 44.64 2.18 71.36
C ILE A 3 44.90 1.40 70.06
N ARG A 4 45.69 0.33 70.17
CA ARG A 4 45.29 -1.09 70.05
C ARG A 4 44.73 -1.50 68.68
N ARG A 5 45.56 -2.30 67.99
CA ARG A 5 45.25 -3.20 66.88
C ARG A 5 44.15 -4.19 67.27
N ILE A 6 43.18 -4.42 66.39
CA ILE A 6 42.56 -5.73 66.18
C ILE A 6 42.39 -5.93 64.66
N THR A 7 43.16 -6.86 64.13
CA THR A 7 42.94 -7.54 62.85
C THR A 7 41.88 -8.63 63.02
N SER A 8 40.91 -8.71 62.11
CA SER A 8 40.15 -9.94 61.81
C SER A 8 39.77 -9.95 60.34
N VAL A 9 40.68 -10.52 59.55
CA VAL A 9 40.49 -11.64 58.61
C VAL A 9 39.09 -11.79 57.97
N LEU A 10 39.05 -11.46 56.67
CA LEU A 10 38.56 -12.26 55.54
C LEU A 10 37.05 -12.60 55.44
N PHE A 11 36.39 -12.10 54.40
CA PHE A 11 35.71 -12.95 53.41
C PHE A 11 35.48 -12.17 52.10
N LEU A 12 35.92 -12.75 50.98
CA LEU A 12 35.67 -12.31 49.62
C LEU A 12 34.16 -12.26 49.33
N ILE A 13 33.68 -11.20 48.67
CA ILE A 13 32.79 -11.33 47.50
C ILE A 13 33.20 -10.27 46.46
N LEU A 14 33.76 -10.75 45.35
CA LEU A 14 33.69 -10.10 44.05
C LEU A 14 32.21 -9.94 43.67
N ALA A 15 31.72 -8.71 43.56
CA ALA A 15 30.55 -8.40 42.74
C ALA A 15 30.58 -6.91 42.38
N SER A 16 31.31 -6.61 41.30
CA SER A 16 30.84 -5.73 40.23
C SER A 16 29.65 -4.83 40.56
N SER A 17 29.90 -3.68 41.17
CA SER A 17 29.06 -2.50 40.95
C SER A 17 29.62 -1.78 39.72
N ILE A 18 29.50 -2.45 38.57
CA ILE A 18 29.29 -1.75 37.30
C ILE A 18 28.04 -0.94 37.58
N SER A 19 28.22 0.34 37.83
CA SER A 19 27.16 1.33 37.88
C SER A 19 26.30 1.06 36.66
N SER A 20 25.13 0.53 36.98
CA SER A 20 24.08 0.09 36.11
C SER A 20 24.04 1.05 34.93
N SER A 21 24.39 0.54 33.76
CA SER A 21 23.88 1.04 32.51
C SER A 21 22.37 1.19 32.72
N CYS A 22 21.95 2.42 33.06
CA CYS A 22 20.62 2.92 32.82
C CYS A 22 20.42 2.70 31.34
N SER A 23 19.91 1.52 31.03
CA SER A 23 19.44 1.20 29.71
C SER A 23 18.26 2.15 29.50
N PHE A 24 18.57 3.24 28.82
CA PHE A 24 17.63 4.13 28.13
C PHE A 24 16.90 3.30 27.06
N PHE A 25 16.25 2.20 27.44
CA PHE A 25 15.22 1.60 26.62
C PHE A 25 14.01 2.52 26.78
N LYS A 26 13.91 3.47 25.84
CA LYS A 26 12.64 4.14 25.55
C LYS A 26 11.58 3.04 25.46
N SER A 27 10.69 2.98 26.44
CA SER A 27 9.65 1.97 26.46
C SER A 27 8.62 2.25 25.37
N ASP A 28 8.17 1.21 24.68
CA ASP A 28 7.16 1.31 23.64
C ASP A 28 5.73 1.14 24.18
N CYS A 29 4.77 1.28 23.26
CA CYS A 29 3.32 1.17 23.47
C CYS A 29 2.83 -0.09 24.21
N ARG A 30 3.66 -1.13 24.36
CA ARG A 30 3.26 -2.35 25.09
C ARG A 30 3.04 -2.10 26.57
N LYS A 31 3.80 -1.19 27.19
CA LYS A 31 3.65 -0.88 28.63
C LYS A 31 2.29 -0.29 28.97
N THR A 32 1.71 0.44 28.03
CA THR A 32 0.40 1.10 28.15
C THR A 32 -0.72 0.31 27.49
N ASN A 33 -0.41 -0.87 26.93
CA ASN A 33 -1.34 -1.68 26.12
C ASN A 33 -2.07 -0.85 25.05
N SER A 34 -1.34 0.08 24.42
CA SER A 34 -1.89 1.07 23.50
C SER A 34 -1.26 0.98 22.12
N CYS A 35 -0.65 -0.16 21.79
CA CYS A 35 -0.09 -0.37 20.47
C CYS A 35 -1.20 -0.38 19.42
N PRO A 36 -1.08 0.42 18.36
CA PRO A 36 -2.03 0.37 17.25
C PRO A 36 -2.15 -1.04 16.70
N VAL A 37 -3.38 -1.42 16.39
CA VAL A 37 -3.72 -2.66 15.73
C VAL A 37 -3.86 -2.38 14.24
N THR A 38 -3.33 -3.27 13.43
CA THR A 38 -3.50 -3.24 11.97
C THR A 38 -3.56 -4.65 11.41
N PHE A 39 -3.86 -4.77 10.13
CA PHE A 39 -3.96 -6.05 9.45
C PHE A 39 -3.11 -6.10 8.17
N MET A 40 -2.61 -7.29 7.88
CA MET A 40 -1.95 -7.59 6.62
C MET A 40 -2.93 -7.49 5.45
N VAL A 41 -2.61 -6.65 4.46
CA VAL A 41 -3.41 -6.49 3.23
C VAL A 41 -3.11 -7.62 2.23
N GLY A 42 -1.86 -8.07 2.17
CA GLY A 42 -1.38 -9.19 1.35
C GLY A 42 -0.61 -10.24 2.16
N PHE A 43 0.03 -11.19 1.48
CA PHE A 43 1.01 -12.07 2.13
C PHE A 43 2.30 -11.29 2.37
N GLY A 44 2.69 -11.14 3.63
CA GLY A 44 3.86 -10.33 4.00
C GLY A 44 5.13 -11.14 4.04
N SER A 45 6.16 -10.67 3.34
CA SER A 45 7.55 -10.99 3.68
C SER A 45 8.05 -10.04 4.76
N GLY A 46 8.88 -10.54 5.66
CA GLY A 46 9.50 -9.74 6.70
C GLY A 46 10.83 -10.31 7.13
N THR A 47 11.43 -9.66 8.11
CA THR A 47 12.63 -10.14 8.79
C THR A 47 12.43 -10.17 10.30
N ASP A 48 13.24 -10.97 10.98
CA ASP A 48 13.39 -10.86 12.42
C ASP A 48 14.24 -9.63 12.81
N LEU A 49 14.55 -9.50 14.10
CA LEU A 49 15.38 -8.40 14.63
C LEU A 49 16.85 -8.48 14.21
N ASN A 50 17.33 -9.65 13.78
CA ASN A 50 18.70 -9.85 13.30
C ASN A 50 18.82 -9.58 11.79
N GLY A 51 17.70 -9.31 11.12
CA GLY A 51 17.63 -9.09 9.68
C GLY A 51 17.52 -10.38 8.86
N GLU A 52 17.30 -11.53 9.51
CA GLU A 52 17.06 -12.79 8.82
C GLU A 52 15.63 -12.85 8.30
N HIS A 53 15.44 -13.38 7.09
CA HIS A 53 14.11 -13.54 6.51
C HIS A 53 13.25 -14.49 7.35
N LEU A 54 11.98 -14.11 7.54
CA LEU A 54 11.02 -14.99 8.18
C LEU A 54 10.83 -16.25 7.34
N ALA A 55 10.93 -17.41 7.99
CA ALA A 55 10.75 -18.72 7.35
C ALA A 55 9.32 -18.89 6.80
N GLU A 56 8.33 -18.28 7.45
CA GLU A 56 6.93 -18.29 7.05
C GLU A 56 6.50 -16.88 6.64
N ARG A 57 5.74 -16.79 5.54
CA ARG A 57 5.08 -15.53 5.16
C ARG A 57 3.93 -15.25 6.11
N VAL A 58 3.78 -13.98 6.48
CA VAL A 58 2.65 -13.53 7.29
C VAL A 58 1.38 -13.62 6.43
N PRO A 59 0.31 -14.31 6.87
CA PRO A 59 -0.87 -14.49 6.04
C PRO A 59 -1.67 -13.19 5.88
N LYS A 60 -2.35 -13.04 4.74
CA LYS A 60 -3.32 -11.96 4.52
C LYS A 60 -4.38 -11.97 5.62
N GLY A 61 -4.73 -10.79 6.14
CA GLY A 61 -5.67 -10.63 7.24
C GLY A 61 -5.11 -10.97 8.62
N ALA A 62 -3.82 -11.32 8.75
CA ALA A 62 -3.20 -11.48 10.06
C ALA A 62 -3.28 -10.18 10.85
N ARG A 63 -3.66 -10.29 12.13
CA ARG A 63 -3.66 -9.19 13.09
C ARG A 63 -2.24 -8.89 13.55
N ILE A 64 -1.85 -7.62 13.46
CA ILE A 64 -0.51 -7.12 13.75
C ILE A 64 -0.62 -5.98 14.78
N LEU A 65 0.30 -5.94 15.74
CA LEU A 65 0.48 -4.75 16.59
C LEU A 65 1.65 -3.94 16.07
N VAL A 66 1.43 -2.67 15.77
CA VAL A 66 2.52 -1.76 15.37
C VAL A 66 3.22 -1.27 16.63
N LEU A 67 4.54 -1.40 16.68
CA LEU A 67 5.33 -0.92 17.80
C LEU A 67 5.67 0.56 17.59
N VAL A 68 5.03 1.41 18.38
CA VAL A 68 5.31 2.86 18.47
C VAL A 68 6.03 3.18 19.77
N ASP A 69 6.88 4.19 19.75
CA ASP A 69 7.56 4.67 20.96
C ASP A 69 6.62 5.47 21.88
N TYR A 70 7.17 6.04 22.96
CA TYR A 70 6.40 6.82 23.93
C TYR A 70 5.74 8.07 23.34
N ASP A 71 6.33 8.65 22.31
CA ASP A 71 5.81 9.83 21.62
C ASP A 71 4.75 9.45 20.56
N GLY A 72 4.50 8.14 20.39
CA GLY A 72 3.59 7.59 19.39
C GLY A 72 4.23 7.45 18.01
N GLU A 73 5.55 7.66 17.90
CA GLU A 73 6.27 7.56 16.64
C GLU A 73 6.57 6.12 16.27
N ILE A 74 6.46 5.83 14.98
CA ILE A 74 6.59 4.48 14.45
C ILE A 74 8.06 4.08 14.41
N GLN A 75 8.37 2.89 14.93
CA GLN A 75 9.71 2.33 14.82
C GLN A 75 9.89 1.69 13.44
N ASN A 76 10.58 2.38 12.53
CA ASN A 76 10.84 1.91 11.17
C ASN A 76 12.32 1.58 10.94
N ALA A 77 12.57 0.64 10.02
CA ALA A 77 13.87 0.34 9.46
C ALA A 77 13.84 0.54 7.94
N ARG A 78 14.96 0.97 7.35
CA ARG A 78 15.11 1.07 5.89
C ARG A 78 15.81 -0.19 5.38
N GLY A 79 15.15 -0.92 4.49
CA GLY A 79 15.73 -2.04 3.78
C GLY A 79 16.53 -1.59 2.55
N LYS A 80 17.01 -2.57 1.79
CA LYS A 80 17.65 -2.32 0.48
C LYS A 80 16.70 -1.54 -0.43
N TYR A 81 17.29 -0.65 -1.25
CA TYR A 81 16.57 0.22 -2.19
C TYR A 81 15.56 1.19 -1.56
N GLY A 82 15.70 1.50 -0.27
CA GLY A 82 14.84 2.48 0.42
C GLY A 82 13.48 1.95 0.86
N SER A 83 13.23 0.64 0.72
CA SER A 83 12.01 -0.01 1.21
C SER A 83 11.80 0.24 2.70
N LEU A 84 10.60 0.67 3.10
CA LEU A 84 10.29 0.97 4.50
C LEU A 84 9.71 -0.28 5.19
N TYR A 85 10.35 -0.70 6.27
CA TYR A 85 9.87 -1.79 7.12
C TYR A 85 9.42 -1.24 8.47
N THR A 86 8.25 -1.64 8.93
CA THR A 86 7.69 -1.26 10.23
C THR A 86 7.92 -2.36 11.25
N LYS A 87 8.41 -1.98 12.43
CA LYS A 87 8.59 -2.88 13.56
C LYS A 87 7.22 -3.21 14.16
N CYS A 88 6.90 -4.49 14.23
CA CYS A 88 5.61 -5.00 14.61
C CYS A 88 5.73 -6.15 15.60
N LEU A 89 4.62 -6.49 16.26
CA LEU A 89 4.42 -7.75 16.96
C LEU A 89 3.45 -8.63 16.16
N TRP A 90 3.91 -9.82 15.78
CA TRP A 90 3.08 -10.85 15.16
C TRP A 90 3.22 -12.15 15.95
N ASN A 91 2.11 -12.73 16.41
CA ASN A 91 2.09 -13.93 17.27
C ASN A 91 3.05 -13.83 18.48
N GLY A 92 3.16 -12.64 19.07
CA GLY A 92 4.04 -12.39 20.23
C GLY A 92 5.52 -12.22 19.90
N LYS A 93 5.92 -12.28 18.62
CA LYS A 93 7.31 -12.09 18.18
C LYS A 93 7.49 -10.72 17.53
N GLU A 94 8.60 -10.06 17.84
CA GLU A 94 8.98 -8.81 17.17
C GLU A 94 9.53 -9.13 15.78
N VAL A 95 8.98 -8.44 14.77
CA VAL A 95 9.34 -8.62 13.37
C VAL A 95 9.35 -7.27 12.65
N PHE A 96 10.09 -7.17 11.56
CA PHE A 96 10.03 -6.06 10.62
C PHE A 96 9.25 -6.50 9.39
N LEU A 97 8.09 -5.87 9.16
CA LEU A 97 7.22 -6.16 8.02
C LEU A 97 7.28 -5.01 7.02
N SER A 98 7.16 -5.31 5.73
CA SER A 98 7.03 -4.29 4.70
C SER A 98 5.84 -3.38 5.03
N SER A 99 6.08 -2.07 5.09
CA SER A 99 5.02 -1.10 5.44
C SER A 99 3.91 -1.08 4.40
N ASN A 100 4.22 -1.43 3.14
CA ASN A 100 3.26 -1.48 2.04
C ASN A 100 2.26 -2.65 2.17
N ASP A 101 2.63 -3.69 2.92
CA ASP A 101 1.77 -4.85 3.14
C ASP A 101 0.84 -4.67 4.36
N LEU A 102 1.01 -3.58 5.11
CA LEU A 102 0.19 -3.19 6.24
C LEU A 102 -0.87 -2.17 5.81
N SER A 103 -2.05 -2.26 6.41
CA SER A 103 -3.10 -1.24 6.26
C SER A 103 -2.80 0.02 7.08
N TYR A 104 -1.91 -0.09 8.07
CA TYR A 104 -1.46 1.03 8.89
C TYR A 104 -0.79 2.13 8.07
N ASN A 105 -1.08 3.38 8.44
CA ASN A 105 -0.62 4.61 7.81
C ASN A 105 -1.04 4.78 6.33
N LYS A 106 -1.87 3.87 5.81
CA LYS A 106 -2.44 3.97 4.47
C LYS A 106 -3.30 5.23 4.39
N LYS A 107 -3.10 5.99 3.32
CA LYS A 107 -3.94 7.16 3.03
C LYS A 107 -5.24 6.73 2.34
N ILE A 108 -6.34 7.27 2.82
CA ILE A 108 -7.70 7.06 2.31
C ILE A 108 -8.45 8.40 2.37
N ARG A 109 -9.59 8.49 1.70
CA ARG A 109 -10.42 9.71 1.68
C ARG A 109 -11.80 9.49 2.25
N VAL A 110 -12.37 10.54 2.84
CA VAL A 110 -13.78 10.55 3.26
C VAL A 110 -14.66 10.45 2.01
N PHE A 111 -15.45 9.39 1.93
CA PHE A 111 -16.37 9.12 0.83
C PHE A 111 -17.78 9.66 1.06
N THR A 112 -18.23 9.74 2.30
CA THR A 112 -19.57 10.23 2.63
C THR A 112 -19.71 11.71 2.24
N LYS A 113 -20.63 12.02 1.30
CA LYS A 113 -20.81 13.37 0.74
C LYS A 113 -21.16 14.44 1.78
N SER A 114 -21.86 14.06 2.84
CA SER A 114 -22.19 14.97 3.96
C SER A 114 -21.03 15.18 4.94
N GLY A 115 -19.85 14.63 4.68
CA GLY A 115 -18.80 14.50 5.68
C GLY A 115 -19.09 13.40 6.70
N ILE A 116 -18.25 13.30 7.72
CA ILE A 116 -18.35 12.33 8.80
C ILE A 116 -18.01 12.93 10.15
N LEU A 117 -18.58 12.34 11.19
CA LEU A 117 -18.26 12.66 12.58
C LEU A 117 -17.27 11.63 13.14
N LEU A 118 -16.24 12.13 13.82
CA LEU A 118 -15.25 11.32 14.51
C LEU A 118 -15.68 11.08 15.97
N GLN A 119 -15.48 9.86 16.43
CA GLN A 119 -15.83 9.40 17.77
C GLN A 119 -14.58 9.15 18.61
N GLU A 120 -14.68 9.37 19.91
CA GLU A 120 -13.60 9.08 20.88
C GLU A 120 -13.30 7.58 20.99
N LYS A 121 -14.34 6.74 20.90
CA LYS A 121 -14.28 5.28 20.98
C LYS A 121 -14.98 4.67 19.77
N PRO A 122 -14.67 3.41 19.41
CA PRO A 122 -15.31 2.70 18.31
C PRO A 122 -16.73 2.22 18.67
N ASP A 123 -17.60 3.16 19.00
CA ASP A 123 -18.98 2.93 19.43
C ASP A 123 -19.86 4.02 18.82
N PRO A 124 -20.93 3.68 18.07
CA PRO A 124 -21.86 4.66 17.51
C PRO A 124 -22.38 5.71 18.49
N ASN A 125 -22.46 5.39 19.78
CA ASN A 125 -22.95 6.27 20.85
C ASN A 125 -21.82 7.00 21.61
N SER A 126 -20.56 6.81 21.20
CA SER A 126 -19.42 7.49 21.79
C SER A 126 -19.52 9.00 21.60
N LYS A 127 -18.89 9.74 22.54
CA LYS A 127 -18.67 11.17 22.43
C LYS A 127 -18.04 11.52 21.07
N LEU A 128 -18.58 12.57 20.45
CA LEU A 128 -18.05 13.16 19.23
C LEU A 128 -16.88 14.08 19.55
N ILE A 129 -15.82 14.00 18.74
CA ILE A 129 -14.58 14.75 18.95
C ILE A 129 -14.20 15.65 17.77
N GLY A 130 -14.87 15.51 16.63
CA GLY A 130 -14.65 16.36 15.47
C GLY A 130 -15.42 15.91 14.25
N GLU A 131 -15.25 16.64 13.15
CA GLU A 131 -15.86 16.35 11.85
C GLU A 131 -14.77 16.36 10.77
N LEU A 132 -14.95 15.52 9.74
CA LEU A 132 -14.16 15.55 8.53
C LEU A 132 -15.06 15.72 7.33
N SER A 133 -14.74 16.71 6.48
CA SER A 133 -15.49 16.98 5.25
C SER A 133 -15.28 15.89 4.21
N TYR A 134 -16.22 15.80 3.27
CA TYR A 134 -16.09 14.95 2.08
C TYR A 134 -14.75 15.17 1.35
N ASN A 135 -14.19 14.09 0.82
CA ASN A 135 -12.92 14.06 0.07
C ASN A 135 -11.67 14.47 0.88
N THR A 136 -11.78 14.61 2.21
CA THR A 136 -10.63 14.85 3.09
C THR A 136 -9.72 13.63 3.10
N SER A 137 -8.42 13.82 2.83
CA SER A 137 -7.40 12.77 2.94
C SER A 137 -7.02 12.55 4.41
N VAL A 138 -7.00 11.29 4.83
CA VAL A 138 -6.66 10.86 6.19
C VAL A 138 -5.76 9.62 6.15
N ARG A 139 -5.02 9.38 7.22
CA ARG A 139 -4.24 8.17 7.44
C ARG A 139 -4.99 7.22 8.37
N LEU A 140 -5.06 5.95 8.00
CA LEU A 140 -5.51 4.86 8.88
C LEU A 140 -4.45 4.60 9.95
N ILE A 141 -4.81 4.65 11.23
CA ILE A 141 -3.85 4.51 12.34
C ILE A 141 -4.26 3.47 13.39
N ASP A 142 -5.45 2.88 13.30
CA ASP A 142 -5.85 1.77 14.18
C ASP A 142 -7.07 1.05 13.62
N GLU A 143 -7.22 -0.23 13.91
CA GLU A 143 -8.29 -1.08 13.40
C GLU A 143 -8.73 -2.12 14.43
N ILE A 144 -10.02 -2.42 14.48
CA ILE A 144 -10.54 -3.47 15.37
C ILE A 144 -10.65 -4.80 14.63
N GLU A 145 -11.07 -4.71 13.38
CA GLU A 145 -11.26 -5.82 12.46
C GLU A 145 -10.52 -5.51 11.15
N PRO A 146 -10.19 -6.53 10.35
CA PRO A 146 -9.56 -6.33 9.05
C PRO A 146 -10.31 -5.33 8.17
N SER A 147 -9.57 -4.50 7.41
CA SER A 147 -10.11 -3.37 6.64
C SER A 147 -11.18 -3.71 5.58
N HIS A 148 -11.40 -5.00 5.28
CA HIS A 148 -12.44 -5.47 4.38
C HIS A 148 -13.82 -5.57 5.03
N ASP A 149 -13.93 -5.59 6.37
CA ASP A 149 -15.22 -5.44 7.03
C ASP A 149 -15.63 -3.95 7.05
N LEU A 150 -16.50 -3.60 6.11
CA LEU A 150 -16.99 -2.24 5.93
C LEU A 150 -17.80 -1.72 7.14
N ARG A 151 -18.29 -2.60 8.02
CA ARG A 151 -19.03 -2.20 9.22
C ARG A 151 -18.12 -1.91 10.41
N ALA A 152 -16.86 -2.31 10.34
CA ALA A 152 -15.90 -2.12 11.41
C ALA A 152 -15.58 -0.64 11.62
N PHE A 153 -15.18 -0.32 12.85
CA PHE A 153 -14.60 0.97 13.17
C PHE A 153 -13.10 0.96 12.87
N ILE A 154 -12.65 2.05 12.26
CA ILE A 154 -11.25 2.36 12.05
C ILE A 154 -10.93 3.69 12.70
N LYS A 155 -9.71 3.83 13.22
CA LYS A 155 -9.20 5.09 13.72
C LYS A 155 -8.39 5.76 12.63
N VAL A 156 -8.72 7.02 12.35
CA VAL A 156 -8.06 7.81 11.31
C VAL A 156 -7.53 9.12 11.88
N THR A 157 -6.57 9.72 11.17
CA THR A 157 -6.07 11.06 11.48
C THR A 157 -5.78 11.87 10.22
N ASN A 158 -6.02 13.18 10.28
CA ASN A 158 -5.51 14.13 9.28
C ASN A 158 -4.26 14.91 9.78
N GLY A 159 -3.71 14.52 10.93
CA GLY A 159 -2.60 15.21 11.62
C GLY A 159 -3.04 16.30 12.61
N ILE A 160 -4.31 16.73 12.57
CA ILE A 160 -4.88 17.71 13.50
C ILE A 160 -5.91 17.03 14.41
N LEU A 161 -6.81 16.26 13.82
CA LEU A 161 -7.85 15.49 14.49
C LEU A 161 -7.60 14.00 14.28
N SER A 162 -7.85 13.22 15.33
CA SER A 162 -7.72 11.77 15.33
C SER A 162 -8.91 11.13 16.02
N GLY A 163 -9.57 10.16 15.40
CA GLY A 163 -10.79 9.56 15.96
C GLY A 163 -11.27 8.34 15.21
N TRP A 164 -12.28 7.69 15.80
CA TRP A 164 -12.92 6.49 15.24
C TRP A 164 -14.09 6.85 14.33
N ALA A 165 -14.22 6.13 13.23
CA ALA A 165 -15.37 6.19 12.33
C ALA A 165 -15.56 4.85 11.62
N LYS A 166 -16.74 4.63 11.04
CA LYS A 166 -17.01 3.40 10.27
C LYS A 166 -16.19 3.35 8.99
N ARG A 167 -15.69 2.16 8.65
CA ARG A 167 -14.86 1.91 7.47
C ARG A 167 -15.57 2.23 6.16
N ASP A 168 -16.88 1.97 6.06
CA ASP A 168 -17.70 2.22 4.87
C ASP A 168 -17.79 3.70 4.46
N HIS A 169 -17.44 4.62 5.34
CA HIS A 169 -17.39 6.05 5.05
C HIS A 169 -16.13 6.51 4.32
N PHE A 170 -15.18 5.62 4.05
CA PHE A 170 -13.92 5.96 3.41
C PHE A 170 -13.68 5.17 2.12
N THR A 171 -12.90 5.75 1.22
CA THR A 171 -12.36 5.06 0.04
C THR A 171 -11.36 3.97 0.45
N ASP A 172 -10.81 3.24 -0.53
CA ASP A 172 -9.74 2.26 -0.34
C ASP A 172 -8.34 2.79 -0.71
N GLY A 173 -8.22 4.07 -1.07
CA GLY A 173 -6.95 4.73 -1.42
C GLY A 173 -7.07 6.26 -1.44
N ASP A 174 -5.94 6.95 -1.64
CA ASP A 174 -5.86 8.42 -1.63
C ASP A 174 -6.11 9.03 -3.02
N TYR A 175 -7.32 8.85 -3.50
CA TYR A 175 -7.81 9.43 -4.75
C TYR A 175 -9.17 10.08 -4.53
N ASP A 176 -9.62 10.90 -5.48
CA ASP A 176 -10.89 11.62 -5.36
C ASP A 176 -12.05 10.67 -5.04
N ALA A 177 -12.74 10.94 -3.93
CA ALA A 177 -13.84 10.13 -3.43
C ALA A 177 -15.00 9.98 -4.42
N GLY A 178 -15.13 10.89 -5.39
CA GLY A 178 -16.12 10.85 -6.45
C GLY A 178 -15.91 9.72 -7.44
N PHE A 179 -14.72 9.09 -7.45
CA PHE A 179 -14.42 7.90 -8.26
C PHE A 179 -14.66 6.59 -7.50
N TYR A 180 -14.77 6.64 -6.17
CA TYR A 180 -14.95 5.43 -5.36
C TYR A 180 -16.24 4.70 -5.73
N ARG A 181 -16.14 3.38 -5.90
CA ARG A 181 -17.22 2.47 -6.33
C ARG A 181 -17.83 2.75 -7.71
N LYS A 182 -17.36 3.74 -8.49
CA LYS A 182 -17.77 3.89 -9.89
C LYS A 182 -17.16 2.78 -10.74
N PRO A 183 -17.91 2.09 -11.59
CA PRO A 183 -17.35 1.08 -12.48
C PRO A 183 -16.38 1.73 -13.47
N LEU A 184 -15.34 1.01 -13.87
CA LEU A 184 -14.31 1.53 -14.77
C LEU A 184 -14.92 2.07 -16.07
N LYS A 185 -15.90 1.36 -16.62
CA LYS A 185 -16.65 1.79 -17.81
C LYS A 185 -17.21 3.21 -17.67
N ALA A 186 -17.85 3.53 -16.55
CA ALA A 186 -18.46 4.84 -16.30
C ALA A 186 -17.42 5.95 -16.06
N LEU A 187 -16.20 5.60 -15.60
CA LEU A 187 -15.11 6.56 -15.48
C LEU A 187 -14.58 6.99 -16.84
N LEU A 188 -14.66 6.12 -17.85
CA LEU A 188 -14.08 6.35 -19.17
C LEU A 188 -15.04 7.05 -20.14
N GLU A 189 -16.36 6.88 -19.99
CA GLU A 189 -17.39 7.23 -21.00
C GLU A 189 -17.20 8.58 -21.73
N ASN A 190 -16.64 9.60 -21.06
CA ASN A 190 -16.49 10.95 -21.62
C ASN A 190 -15.03 11.39 -21.85
N PHE A 191 -14.05 10.49 -21.75
CA PHE A 191 -12.63 10.83 -21.81
C PHE A 191 -11.95 10.18 -23.01
N SER A 192 -11.02 10.90 -23.60
CA SER A 192 -10.06 10.35 -24.55
C SER A 192 -8.88 9.77 -23.76
N LEU A 193 -8.31 8.66 -24.23
CA LEU A 193 -7.19 7.99 -23.57
C LEU A 193 -6.01 7.98 -24.54
N SER A 194 -4.80 8.25 -24.03
CA SER A 194 -3.55 8.05 -24.76
C SER A 194 -2.56 7.29 -23.90
N VAL A 195 -2.03 6.20 -24.45
CA VAL A 195 -1.03 5.35 -23.79
C VAL A 195 0.20 5.33 -24.68
N LYS A 196 1.33 5.76 -24.12
CA LYS A 196 2.61 5.82 -24.82
C LYS A 196 3.65 5.05 -24.03
N ASP A 197 4.40 4.21 -24.75
CA ASP A 197 5.54 3.49 -24.22
C ASP A 197 6.72 3.73 -25.17
N GLU A 198 7.69 4.52 -24.73
CA GLU A 198 8.87 4.88 -25.51
C GLU A 198 9.85 3.71 -25.65
N GLU A 199 9.92 2.83 -24.65
CA GLU A 199 10.83 1.68 -24.65
C GLU A 199 10.36 0.63 -25.65
N ASN A 200 9.06 0.33 -25.65
CA ASN A 200 8.43 -0.59 -26.60
C ASN A 200 8.00 0.08 -27.91
N GLN A 201 8.20 1.40 -28.04
CA GLN A 201 7.89 2.23 -29.21
C GLN A 201 6.45 2.08 -29.70
N PHE A 202 5.47 2.10 -28.80
CA PHE A 202 4.07 2.13 -29.20
C PHE A 202 3.29 3.31 -28.63
N ASN A 203 2.27 3.72 -29.37
CA ASN A 203 1.32 4.74 -28.97
C ASN A 203 -0.09 4.28 -29.34
N LEU A 204 -0.98 4.30 -28.35
CA LEU A 204 -2.40 3.99 -28.50
C LEU A 204 -3.23 5.22 -28.15
N ALA A 205 -4.30 5.47 -28.91
CA ALA A 205 -5.30 6.46 -28.55
C ALA A 205 -6.71 5.95 -28.87
N TRP A 206 -7.67 6.20 -27.97
CA TRP A 206 -9.09 5.87 -28.18
C TRP A 206 -9.98 6.77 -27.33
N LYS A 207 -11.30 6.68 -27.54
CA LYS A 207 -12.29 7.47 -26.78
C LYS A 207 -13.24 6.60 -25.99
N GLY A 208 -13.27 6.85 -24.68
CA GLY A 208 -14.14 6.23 -23.69
C GLY A 208 -14.12 4.71 -23.74
N ILE A 209 -15.25 4.14 -24.15
CA ILE A 209 -15.49 2.70 -24.18
C ILE A 209 -15.47 2.13 -25.61
N ASP A 210 -15.15 2.96 -26.60
CA ASP A 210 -15.06 2.53 -28.00
C ASP A 210 -13.70 1.86 -28.24
N PHE A 211 -13.70 0.55 -28.06
CA PHE A 211 -12.54 -0.30 -28.33
C PHE A 211 -12.45 -0.75 -29.80
N GLN A 212 -13.35 -0.30 -30.67
CA GLN A 212 -13.31 -0.61 -32.10
C GLN A 212 -12.52 0.45 -32.89
N SER A 213 -12.57 1.70 -32.43
CA SER A 213 -11.90 2.84 -33.07
C SER A 213 -10.59 3.21 -32.35
N VAL A 214 -9.70 2.24 -32.18
CA VAL A 214 -8.40 2.45 -31.52
C VAL A 214 -7.34 2.83 -32.56
N GLU A 215 -6.73 4.00 -32.38
CA GLU A 215 -5.55 4.41 -33.13
C GLU A 215 -4.32 3.75 -32.51
N CYS A 216 -3.57 3.00 -33.32
CA CYS A 216 -2.40 2.25 -32.86
C CYS A 216 -1.22 2.51 -33.78
N LYS A 217 -0.09 2.89 -33.18
CA LYS A 217 1.23 2.89 -33.83
C LYS A 217 2.21 2.04 -33.05
N LEU A 218 2.92 1.16 -33.73
CA LEU A 218 4.02 0.36 -33.20
C LEU A 218 5.23 0.57 -34.12
N ARG A 219 6.31 1.16 -33.59
CA ARG A 219 7.53 1.50 -34.34
C ARG A 219 7.22 2.30 -35.62
N GLU A 220 6.33 3.30 -35.50
CA GLU A 220 5.78 4.14 -36.59
C GLU A 220 4.93 3.42 -37.66
N THR A 221 4.68 2.11 -37.51
CA THR A 221 3.76 1.35 -38.38
C THR A 221 2.39 1.23 -37.75
N ILE A 222 1.35 1.11 -38.57
CA ILE A 222 -0.01 0.86 -38.08
C ILE A 222 -0.05 -0.54 -37.44
N CYS A 223 -0.71 -0.65 -36.30
CA CYS A 223 -0.89 -1.92 -35.60
C CYS A 223 -2.36 -2.21 -35.32
N PHE A 224 -2.64 -3.46 -34.96
CA PHE A 224 -3.96 -3.90 -34.56
C PHE A 224 -4.01 -4.10 -33.06
N VAL A 225 -5.10 -3.64 -32.45
CA VAL A 225 -5.34 -3.79 -31.02
C VAL A 225 -6.65 -4.51 -30.78
N SER A 226 -6.64 -5.50 -29.92
CA SER A 226 -7.86 -6.10 -29.38
C SER A 226 -7.97 -5.75 -27.90
N MET A 227 -9.01 -5.01 -27.52
CA MET A 227 -9.21 -4.56 -26.14
C MET A 227 -10.49 -5.16 -25.52
N LYS A 228 -10.47 -5.37 -24.21
CA LYS A 228 -11.65 -5.77 -23.43
C LYS A 228 -11.56 -5.29 -21.99
N PHE A 229 -12.70 -5.14 -21.34
CA PHE A 229 -12.74 -5.04 -19.89
C PHE A 229 -12.45 -6.40 -19.26
N GLY A 230 -11.71 -6.38 -18.15
CA GLY A 230 -11.32 -7.58 -17.41
C GLY A 230 -11.04 -7.28 -15.94
N LYS A 231 -10.30 -8.18 -15.32
CA LYS A 231 -9.76 -8.01 -13.97
C LYS A 231 -8.24 -7.95 -14.08
N ALA A 232 -7.62 -7.10 -13.25
CA ALA A 232 -6.17 -6.99 -13.20
C ALA A 232 -5.54 -8.35 -12.89
N THR A 233 -4.47 -8.66 -13.61
CA THR A 233 -3.70 -9.91 -13.45
C THR A 233 -2.74 -9.79 -12.28
N TYR A 234 -2.27 -8.57 -12.00
CA TYR A 234 -1.30 -8.27 -10.95
C TYR A 234 -1.87 -7.36 -9.85
N GLY A 235 -1.50 -7.65 -8.59
CA GLY A 235 -1.87 -6.84 -7.42
C GLY A 235 -3.23 -7.16 -6.81
N GLU A 236 -3.83 -6.19 -6.12
CA GLU A 236 -5.17 -6.36 -5.52
C GLU A 236 -6.26 -6.47 -6.61
N PRO A 237 -7.25 -7.37 -6.46
CA PRO A 237 -8.30 -7.57 -7.46
C PRO A 237 -9.08 -6.28 -7.75
N GLN A 238 -9.03 -5.84 -9.00
CA GLN A 238 -9.72 -4.64 -9.48
C GLN A 238 -10.10 -4.77 -10.95
N GLU A 239 -11.01 -3.92 -11.42
CA GLU A 239 -11.32 -3.80 -12.85
C GLU A 239 -10.07 -3.34 -13.63
N ALA A 240 -9.91 -3.83 -14.85
CA ALA A 240 -8.83 -3.43 -15.74
C ALA A 240 -9.31 -3.35 -17.19
N ILE A 241 -8.56 -2.63 -18.02
CA ILE A 241 -8.62 -2.72 -19.48
C ILE A 241 -7.47 -3.63 -19.89
N LEU A 242 -7.79 -4.73 -20.56
CA LEU A 242 -6.81 -5.66 -21.11
C LEU A 242 -6.74 -5.44 -22.61
N PHE A 243 -5.53 -5.35 -23.16
CA PHE A 243 -5.36 -5.20 -24.60
C PHE A 243 -4.14 -5.92 -25.14
N GLU A 244 -4.27 -6.39 -26.36
CA GLU A 244 -3.24 -7.11 -27.09
C GLU A 244 -2.83 -6.29 -28.31
N ILE A 245 -1.53 -6.03 -28.47
CA ILE A 245 -0.99 -5.27 -29.62
C ILE A 245 -0.37 -6.26 -30.60
N LYS A 246 -0.78 -6.17 -31.87
CA LYS A 246 -0.32 -7.00 -32.99
C LYS A 246 0.27 -6.11 -34.08
N SER A 247 1.45 -6.47 -34.60
CA SER A 247 1.92 -5.90 -35.85
C SER A 247 1.12 -6.48 -37.02
N GLU A 248 1.06 -5.78 -38.14
CA GLU A 248 0.38 -6.24 -39.36
C GLU A 248 0.99 -7.54 -39.92
N GLU A 249 2.28 -7.75 -39.69
CA GLU A 249 3.06 -8.85 -40.25
C GLU A 249 3.00 -10.15 -39.41
N LYS A 250 2.53 -10.11 -38.15
CA LYS A 250 2.55 -11.26 -37.24
C LYS A 250 1.17 -11.83 -36.98
N ALA A 251 1.08 -13.16 -36.95
CA ALA A 251 -0.15 -13.86 -36.60
C ALA A 251 -0.54 -13.73 -35.11
N GLY A 252 0.44 -13.50 -34.23
CA GLY A 252 0.27 -13.42 -32.77
C GLY A 252 0.44 -12.01 -32.21
N PRO A 253 -0.10 -11.74 -31.00
CA PRO A 253 0.15 -10.48 -30.30
C PRO A 253 1.62 -10.37 -29.92
N GLU A 254 2.24 -9.22 -30.18
CA GLU A 254 3.60 -8.91 -29.76
C GLU A 254 3.63 -8.46 -28.30
N PHE A 255 2.59 -7.75 -27.85
CA PHE A 255 2.44 -7.30 -26.47
C PHE A 255 1.08 -7.68 -25.89
N LEU A 256 1.09 -8.08 -24.62
CA LEU A 256 -0.08 -8.22 -23.77
C LEU A 256 0.00 -7.12 -22.71
N CYS A 257 -1.02 -6.29 -22.64
CA CYS A 257 -1.01 -5.12 -21.79
C CYS A 257 -2.26 -5.05 -20.90
N GLU A 258 -2.11 -4.42 -19.74
CA GLU A 258 -3.20 -4.05 -18.87
C GLU A 258 -3.08 -2.63 -18.32
N ILE A 259 -4.20 -1.93 -18.22
CA ILE A 259 -4.35 -0.69 -17.47
C ILE A 259 -5.31 -0.99 -16.32
N ARG A 260 -4.84 -0.86 -15.08
CA ARG A 260 -5.70 -1.13 -13.93
C ARG A 260 -6.53 0.11 -13.63
N LYS A 261 -7.69 -0.11 -13.01
CA LYS A 261 -8.58 0.98 -12.61
C LYS A 261 -7.88 2.05 -11.77
N ILE A 262 -6.98 1.65 -10.87
CA ILE A 262 -6.21 2.62 -10.07
C ILE A 262 -5.35 3.52 -10.94
N ASP A 263 -4.71 3.00 -12.00
CA ASP A 263 -3.87 3.77 -12.91
C ASP A 263 -4.71 4.77 -13.74
N VAL A 264 -5.96 4.40 -14.08
CA VAL A 264 -6.94 5.34 -14.67
C VAL A 264 -7.32 6.42 -13.68
N ILE A 265 -7.65 6.06 -12.44
CA ILE A 265 -8.05 7.02 -11.40
C ILE A 265 -6.93 8.02 -11.11
N ASP A 266 -5.68 7.55 -11.03
CA ASP A 266 -4.52 8.41 -10.77
C ASP A 266 -4.27 9.38 -11.94
N SER A 267 -4.56 8.98 -13.18
CA SER A 267 -4.39 9.85 -14.35
C SER A 267 -5.30 11.10 -14.34
N PHE A 268 -6.41 11.09 -13.58
CA PHE A 268 -7.26 12.28 -13.42
C PHE A 268 -6.57 13.43 -12.69
N GLN A 269 -5.48 13.17 -11.95
CA GLN A 269 -4.69 14.22 -11.29
C GLN A 269 -3.91 15.09 -12.30
N PHE A 270 -3.67 14.57 -13.50
CA PHE A 270 -2.83 15.18 -14.53
C PHE A 270 -3.61 15.40 -15.85
N ILE A 271 -4.93 15.42 -15.77
CA ILE A 271 -5.78 15.55 -16.95
C ILE A 271 -5.60 16.91 -17.64
N GLU A 272 -5.40 16.89 -18.96
CA GLU A 272 -5.39 18.08 -19.81
C GLU A 272 -6.60 18.03 -20.75
N GLY A 273 -7.62 18.85 -20.47
CA GLY A 273 -8.88 18.80 -21.23
C GLY A 273 -9.67 17.52 -20.94
N ASP A 274 -9.94 16.72 -21.98
CA ASP A 274 -10.59 15.42 -21.89
C ASP A 274 -9.62 14.24 -22.06
N LEU A 275 -8.30 14.48 -22.10
CA LEU A 275 -7.29 13.47 -22.34
C LEU A 275 -6.70 12.90 -21.04
N LEU A 276 -6.92 11.60 -20.82
CA LEU A 276 -6.29 10.81 -19.78
C LEU A 276 -5.08 10.07 -20.34
N SER A 277 -3.99 10.04 -19.56
CA SER A 277 -2.76 9.32 -19.91
C SER A 277 -2.39 8.30 -18.83
N PRO A 278 -3.20 7.23 -18.66
CA PRO A 278 -2.93 6.24 -17.63
C PRO A 278 -1.69 5.39 -17.97
N PHE A 279 -1.04 4.90 -16.92
CA PHE A 279 0.05 3.94 -17.07
C PHE A 279 -0.49 2.58 -17.53
N ALA A 280 0.18 1.96 -18.50
CA ALA A 280 -0.11 0.60 -18.96
C ALA A 280 1.07 -0.32 -18.66
N TYR A 281 0.78 -1.47 -18.07
CA TYR A 281 1.75 -2.55 -17.89
C TYR A 281 1.72 -3.43 -19.13
N CYS A 282 2.84 -3.59 -19.82
CA CYS A 282 2.93 -4.41 -21.03
C CYS A 282 4.04 -5.46 -20.90
N GLU A 283 3.72 -6.67 -21.35
CA GLU A 283 4.66 -7.79 -21.45
C GLU A 283 4.80 -8.22 -22.91
N ARG A 284 6.04 -8.41 -23.35
CA ARG A 284 6.33 -8.92 -24.70
C ARG A 284 6.09 -10.43 -24.75
N THR A 285 5.42 -10.89 -25.80
CA THR A 285 5.18 -12.33 -25.98
C THR A 285 6.41 -13.02 -26.59
N MET A 286 6.77 -14.19 -26.06
CA MET A 286 7.95 -14.94 -26.49
C MET A 286 7.85 -15.53 -27.93
N ASN A 287 6.69 -15.45 -28.58
CA ASN A 287 6.52 -15.93 -29.95
C ASN A 287 6.98 -14.92 -31.02
N ALA A 288 7.32 -13.69 -30.62
CA ALA A 288 7.70 -12.63 -31.55
C ALA A 288 9.12 -12.78 -32.14
N ASP A 289 9.99 -13.61 -31.55
CA ASP A 289 11.42 -13.67 -31.88
C ASP A 289 11.83 -14.95 -32.64
N LEU A 290 10.93 -15.92 -32.83
CA LEU A 290 11.26 -17.19 -33.50
C LEU A 290 11.17 -17.16 -35.04
N GLU A 291 10.75 -16.05 -35.65
CA GLU A 291 10.60 -15.95 -37.11
C GLU A 291 11.71 -15.17 -37.82
N LEU A 292 12.64 -14.54 -37.09
CA LEU A 292 13.76 -13.78 -37.68
C LEU A 292 15.08 -14.57 -37.79
N GLU A 293 15.21 -15.74 -37.16
CA GLU A 293 16.41 -16.58 -37.27
C GLU A 293 16.38 -17.58 -38.44
N ASN A 294 15.23 -17.76 -39.11
CA ASN A 294 15.10 -18.73 -40.22
C ASN A 294 15.16 -18.12 -41.64
N SER A 295 15.54 -16.84 -41.79
CA SER A 295 15.66 -16.18 -43.11
C SER A 295 17.09 -15.96 -43.58
N PHE A 296 18.08 -16.58 -42.95
CA PHE A 296 19.46 -16.63 -43.42
C PHE A 296 19.96 -18.09 -43.45
N GLU A 297 19.44 -18.86 -44.41
CA GLU A 297 20.19 -19.95 -45.07
C GLU A 297 20.57 -19.53 -46.49
#